data_AF-K6YKB1-F1
#
_entry.id   AF-K6YKB1-F1
#
_cell.length_a   1.000
_cell.length_b   1.000
_cell.length_c   1.000
_cell.angle_alpha   90.00
_cell.angle_beta   90.00
_cell.angle_gamma   90.00
#
_symmetry.space_group_name_H-M   'P 1'
#
loop_
_entity.id
_entity.type
_entity.pdbx_description
1 polymer ?
#
loop_
_entity_poly.entity_id
_entity_poly.type
_entity_poly.pdbx_seq_one_letter_code
_entity_poly.pdbx_strand_id
1 'polypeptide(L)' 'MAKKRVKHAHDRNRLKRVIRESFRLERHSFPNIDIVVVGKSGLDKLSNQELFNLLSKLWKKLASRCEKSQLV' A
#
# COMPACT_ATOMS: atom_id res chain seq x y z
N MET A 1 -4.10 -4.04 -10.89
CA MET A 1 -5.46 -3.54 -10.62
C MET A 1 -6.33 -3.76 -11.85
N ALA A 2 -7.36 -4.61 -11.73
CA ALA A 2 -8.26 -4.99 -12.82
C ALA A 2 -9.00 -3.78 -13.40
N LYS A 3 -9.28 -3.81 -14.71
CA LYS A 3 -9.95 -2.75 -15.50
C LYS A 3 -11.34 -2.35 -14.93
N LYS A 4 -11.96 -3.24 -14.14
CA LYS A 4 -13.30 -3.07 -13.54
C LYS A 4 -13.34 -2.12 -12.32
N ARG A 5 -12.19 -1.74 -11.75
CA ARG A 5 -12.12 -1.07 -10.42
C ARG A 5 -11.60 0.36 -10.42
N VAL A 6 -10.94 0.81 -11.49
CA VAL A 6 -10.41 2.17 -11.64
C VAL A 6 -10.59 2.52 -13.12
N LYS A 7 -11.43 3.52 -13.41
CA LYS A 7 -11.85 3.85 -14.79
C LYS A 7 -10.67 4.27 -15.66
N HIS A 8 -9.70 4.98 -15.09
CA HIS A 8 -8.55 5.48 -15.83
C HIS A 8 -7.27 4.68 -15.59
N ALA A 9 -6.50 4.49 -16.66
CA ALA A 9 -5.20 3.83 -16.58
C ALA A 9 -4.17 4.64 -15.77
N HIS A 10 -4.25 5.98 -15.83
CA HIS A 10 -3.35 6.85 -15.11
C HIS A 10 -3.51 6.72 -13.59
N ASP A 11 -4.74 6.60 -13.07
CA ASP A 11 -5.00 6.41 -11.65
C ASP A 11 -4.48 5.06 -11.12
N ARG A 12 -4.61 3.99 -11.92
CA ARG A 12 -4.03 2.68 -11.57
C ARG A 12 -2.51 2.74 -11.47
N ASN A 13 -1.87 3.47 -12.39
CA ASN A 13 -0.42 3.61 -12.41
C ASN A 13 0.06 4.53 -11.29
N ARG A 14 -0.67 5.60 -11.02
CA ARG A 14 -0.45 6.51 -9.90
C ARG A 14 -0.54 5.78 -8.56
N LEU A 15 -1.60 5.01 -8.33
CA LEU A 15 -1.77 4.20 -7.12
C LEU A 15 -0.59 3.24 -6.92
N LYS A 16 -0.21 2.50 -7.97
CA LYS A 16 0.98 1.64 -7.92
C LYS A 16 2.25 2.43 -7.61
N ARG A 17 2.39 3.65 -8.13
CA ARG A 17 3.54 4.52 -7.88
C ARG A 17 3.58 4.96 -6.42
N VAL A 18 2.47 5.48 -5.88
CA VAL A 18 2.36 5.90 -4.48
C VAL A 18 2.67 4.74 -3.53
N ILE A 19 2.08 3.56 -3.78
CA ILE A 19 2.34 2.38 -2.95
C ILE A 19 3.83 2.03 -2.93
N ARG A 20 4.48 2.01 -4.10
CA ARG A 20 5.92 1.70 -4.21
C ARG A 20 6.79 2.78 -3.57
N GLU A 21 6.46 4.05 -3.75
CA GLU A 21 7.22 5.17 -3.18
C GLU A 21 7.16 5.13 -1.65
N SER A 22 5.95 4.94 -1.08
CA SER A 22 5.76 4.80 0.35
C SER A 22 6.46 3.55 0.89
N PHE A 23 6.39 2.42 0.18
CA PHE A 23 7.15 1.23 0.57
C PHE A 23 8.66 1.45 0.54
N ARG A 24 9.17 2.22 -0.44
CA ARG A 24 10.60 2.54 -0.54
C ARG A 24 11.09 3.35 0.65
N LEU A 25 10.29 4.29 1.15
CA LEU A 25 10.61 5.08 2.35
C LEU A 25 10.61 4.22 3.61
N GLU A 26 9.63 3.33 3.74
CA GLU A 26 9.49 2.46 4.92
C GLU A 26 10.39 1.21 4.84
N ARG A 27 11.08 0.96 3.71
CA ARG A 27 11.91 -0.23 3.48
C ARG A 27 12.97 -0.45 4.56
N HIS A 28 13.49 0.62 5.14
CA HIS A 28 14.47 0.49 6.22
C HIS A 28 13.88 -0.11 7.51
N SER A 29 12.57 0.04 7.74
CA SER A 29 11.86 -0.49 8.89
C SER A 29 11.35 -1.92 8.70
N PHE A 30 11.49 -2.50 7.50
CA PHE A 30 10.98 -3.84 7.21
C PHE A 30 12.12 -4.83 6.94
N PRO A 31 12.08 -6.03 7.55
CA PRO A 31 12.95 -7.15 7.18
C PRO A 31 12.57 -7.68 5.78
N ASN A 32 13.28 -8.69 5.28
CA ASN A 32 13.07 -9.23 3.93
C ASN A 32 11.72 -9.97 3.80
N ILE A 33 10.65 -9.21 3.57
CA ILE A 33 9.26 -9.71 3.49
C ILE A 33 8.62 -9.42 2.13
N ASP A 34 7.83 -10.36 1.65
CA ASP A 34 7.00 -10.19 0.45
C ASP A 34 5.63 -9.63 0.81
N ILE A 35 5.27 -8.48 0.21
CA ILE A 35 4.02 -7.76 0.51
C ILE A 35 3.17 -7.69 -0.75
N VAL A 36 2.05 -8.41 -0.74
CA VAL A 36 1.07 -8.39 -1.84
C VAL A 36 -0.04 -7.39 -1.53
N VAL A 37 -0.04 -6.26 -2.25
CA VAL A 37 -1.09 -5.24 -2.11
C VAL A 37 -2.25 -5.50 -3.07
N VAL A 38 -3.39 -5.94 -2.53
CA VAL A 38 -4.62 -6.17 -3.29
C VAL A 38 -5.52 -4.95 -3.22
N GLY A 39 -5.71 -4.28 -4.36
CA GLY A 39 -6.60 -3.13 -4.45
C GLY A 39 -8.07 -3.55 -4.40
N LYS A 40 -8.74 -3.22 -3.29
CA LYS A 40 -10.18 -3.43 -3.12
C LYS A 40 -10.97 -2.43 -3.96
N SER A 41 -12.20 -2.79 -4.34
CA SER A 41 -13.14 -1.89 -5.03
C SER A 41 -13.43 -0.67 -4.15
N GLY A 42 -13.32 0.54 -4.73
CA GLY A 42 -13.53 1.82 -4.02
C GLY A 42 -12.32 2.74 -3.97
N LEU A 43 -11.12 2.27 -4.32
CA LEU A 43 -9.89 3.08 -4.34
C LEU A 43 -9.92 4.22 -5.37
N ASP A 44 -10.75 4.12 -6.40
CA ASP A 44 -10.95 5.16 -7.42
C ASP A 44 -11.65 6.41 -6.87
N LYS A 45 -12.41 6.26 -5.77
CA LYS A 45 -13.13 7.38 -5.14
C LYS A 45 -12.32 8.10 -4.06
N LEU A 46 -11.18 7.55 -3.67
CA LEU A 46 -10.37 8.08 -2.58
C LEU A 46 -9.41 9.13 -3.11
N SER A 47 -9.31 10.26 -2.41
CA SER A 47 -8.31 11.27 -2.73
C SER A 47 -6.90 10.74 -2.44
N ASN A 48 -5.90 11.33 -3.10
CA ASN A 48 -4.50 10.95 -2.92
C ASN A 48 -4.03 11.09 -1.47
N GLN A 49 -4.55 12.09 -0.76
CA GLN A 49 -4.26 12.30 0.66
C GLN A 49 -4.85 11.20 1.52
N GLU A 50 -6.10 10.79 1.26
CA GLU A 50 -6.75 9.71 1.98
C GLU A 50 -6.05 8.38 1.73
N LEU A 51 -5.67 8.12 0.48
CA LEU A 51 -4.89 6.95 0.11
C LEU A 51 -3.55 6.91 0.86
N PHE A 52 -2.81 8.02 0.89
CA PHE A 52 -1.54 8.11 1.59
C PHE A 52 -1.70 7.89 3.10
N ASN A 53 -2.73 8.51 3.71
CA ASN A 53 -3.02 8.36 5.12
C ASN A 53 -3.43 6.93 5.48
N LEU A 54 -4.25 6.30 4.64
CA LEU A 54 -4.62 4.88 4.78
C LEU A 54 -3.38 3.99 4.67
N LEU A 55 -2.53 4.24 3.68
CA LEU A 55 -1.33 3.44 3.43
C LEU A 55 -0.33 3.57 4.59
N SER A 56 -0.10 4.78 5.12
CA SER A 56 0.74 5.00 6.30
C SER A 56 0.22 4.24 7.52
N LYS A 57 -1.09 4.26 7.77
CA LYS A 57 -1.71 3.45 8.84
C LYS A 57 -1.51 1.95 8.63
N LEU A 58 -1.63 1.48 7.40
CA LEU A 58 -1.41 0.08 7.04
C LEU A 58 0.05 -0.35 7.24
N TRP A 59 1.01 0.48 6.85
CA TRP A 59 2.44 0.21 7.06
C TRP A 59 2.78 0.08 8.53
N LYS A 60 2.34 1.02 9.39
CA LYS A 60 2.56 0.93 10.85
C LYS A 60 1.98 -0.35 11.44
N LYS A 61 0.77 -0.72 11.01
CA LYS A 61 0.11 -1.94 11.47
C LYS A 61 0.81 -3.21 10.98
N LEU A 62 1.37 -3.17 9.77
CA LEU A 62 2.14 -4.27 9.20
C LEU A 62 3.50 -4.41 9.88
N ALA A 63 4.21 -3.31 10.12
CA ALA A 63 5.51 -3.29 10.81
C ALA A 63 5.40 -3.94 12.19
N SER A 64 4.40 -3.54 12.97
CA SER A 64 4.13 -4.15 14.29
C SER A 64 3.77 -5.63 14.21
N ARG A 65 3.12 -6.08 13.13
CA ARG A 65 2.81 -7.51 12.92
C ARG A 65 4.03 -8.31 12.48
N CYS A 66 4.88 -7.75 11.62
CA CYS A 66 6.10 -8.39 11.17
C CYS A 66 7.09 -8.56 12.33
N GLU A 67 7.25 -7.53 13.17
CA GLU A 67 8.06 -7.62 14.39
C GLU A 67 7.57 -8.76 15.30
N LYS A 68 6.26 -8.86 15.55
CA LYS A 68 5.67 -9.93 16.35
C LYS A 68 5.80 -11.31 15.71
N SER A 69 5.70 -11.41 14.39
CA SER A 69 5.81 -12.68 13.67
C SER A 69 7.25 -13.19 13.55
N GLN A 70 8.24 -12.30 13.63
CA GLN A 70 9.65 -12.65 13.62
C GLN A 70 10.17 -13.06 15.01
N LEU A 71 9.39 -12.80 16.06
CA LEU A 71 9.65 -13.21 17.44
C LEU A 71 9.04 -14.59 17.79
N VAL A 72 8.55 -15.35 16.81
CA VAL A 72 8.03 -16.73 16.99
C VAL A 72 8.91 -17.72 16.26
#